data_AF-A0A7Y5SBF6-F1
#
_entry.id   AF-A0A7Y5SBF6-F1
#
_cell.length_a   1.000
_cell.length_b   1.000
_cell.length_c   1.000
_cell.angle_alpha   90.00
_cell.angle_beta   90.00
_cell.angle_gamma   90.00
#
_symmetry.space_group_name_H-M   'P 1'
#
loop_
_entity.id
_entity.type
_entity.pdbx_description
1 polymer ?
#
loop_
_entity_poly.entity_id
_entity_poly.type
_entity_poly.pdbx_seq_one_letter_code
_entity_poly.pdbx_strand_id
1 'polypeptide(L)'
;MISLSERIGFFLRRVPYRVLKQAHDLAKTGGVEFSIYDLEVHYLCGGDVIELAEAIVIAKRRGLSTEWHVWTAIDLAGYDTRHVASIADDPRRVVGGPDSARYRRRPDGLPRRTR
;
A
#
# COMPACT_ATOMS: atom_id res chain seq x y z
N MET A 1 -17.27 7.42 11.48
CA MET A 1 -18.22 6.35 11.06
C MET A 1 -18.47 6.55 9.58
N ILE A 2 -18.42 5.49 8.79
CA ILE A 2 -18.57 5.53 7.33
C ILE A 2 -20.07 5.54 7.01
N SER A 3 -20.51 6.37 6.04
CA SER A 3 -21.93 6.54 5.72
C SER A 3 -22.51 5.32 4.99
N LEU A 4 -23.81 5.05 5.19
CA LEU A 4 -24.52 3.98 4.46
C LEU A 4 -24.54 4.24 2.94
N SER A 5 -24.48 5.50 2.52
CA SER A 5 -24.39 5.90 1.11
C SER A 5 -23.05 5.55 0.47
N GLU A 6 -21.92 5.72 1.18
CA GLU A 6 -20.59 5.28 0.71
C GLU A 6 -20.55 3.76 0.52
N ARG A 7 -21.23 3.02 1.41
CA ARG A 7 -21.33 1.55 1.33
C ARG A 7 -22.02 1.06 0.05
N ILE A 8 -22.97 1.84 -0.47
CA ILE A 8 -23.69 1.52 -1.71
C ILE A 8 -22.83 1.86 -2.94
N GLY A 9 -21.96 2.88 -2.85
CA GLY A 9 -20.99 3.21 -3.90
C GLY A 9 -19.98 2.09 -4.18
N PHE A 10 -19.48 1.43 -3.12
CA PHE A 10 -18.56 0.28 -3.26
C PHE A 10 -19.22 -0.93 -3.96
N PHE A 11 -20.54 -1.09 -3.82
CA PHE A 11 -21.31 -2.21 -4.41
C PHE A 11 -21.35 -2.15 -5.95
N LEU A 12 -21.31 -0.95 -6.53
CA LEU A 12 -21.30 -0.76 -7.98
C LEU A 12 -19.93 -1.03 -8.64
N ARG A 13 -18.85 -1.09 -7.85
CA ARG A 13 -17.45 -1.22 -8.30
C ARG A 13 -16.74 -2.53 -7.95
N ARG A 14 -17.41 -3.53 -7.38
CA ARG A 14 -16.84 -4.84 -6.97
C ARG A 14 -15.54 -4.72 -6.13
N VAL A 15 -15.39 -3.68 -5.31
CA VAL A 15 -14.27 -3.59 -4.38
C VAL A 15 -14.65 -4.31 -3.08
N PRO A 16 -13.89 -5.33 -2.63
CA PRO A 16 -14.19 -6.03 -1.40
C PRO A 16 -13.92 -5.14 -0.18
N TYR A 17 -15.00 -4.57 0.39
CA TYR A 17 -14.93 -3.71 1.59
C TYR A 17 -14.11 -4.31 2.75
N ARG A 18 -14.13 -5.64 2.88
CA ARG A 18 -13.32 -6.37 3.89
C ARG A 18 -11.82 -6.09 3.74
N VAL A 19 -11.32 -6.06 2.52
CA VAL A 19 -9.90 -5.82 2.21
C VAL A 19 -9.53 -4.37 2.53
N LEU A 20 -10.35 -3.42 2.11
CA LEU A 20 -10.14 -1.99 2.41
C LEU A 20 -10.13 -1.73 3.92
N LYS A 21 -11.12 -2.27 4.65
CA LYS A 21 -11.22 -2.12 6.10
C LYS A 21 -10.01 -2.76 6.80
N GLN A 22 -9.57 -3.93 6.35
CA GLN A 22 -8.39 -4.59 6.91
C GLN A 22 -7.12 -3.75 6.72
N ALA A 23 -6.87 -3.24 5.51
CA ALA A 23 -5.74 -2.36 5.22
C ALA A 23 -5.80 -1.07 6.07
N HIS A 24 -6.98 -0.46 6.17
CA HIS A 24 -7.21 0.72 7.00
C HIS A 24 -6.94 0.46 8.48
N ASP A 25 -7.48 -0.63 9.05
CA ASP A 25 -7.28 -0.99 10.45
C ASP A 25 -5.80 -1.31 10.76
N LEU A 26 -5.08 -1.90 9.81
CA LEU A 26 -3.65 -2.19 9.92
C LEU A 26 -2.82 -0.90 9.94
N ALA A 27 -3.08 0.01 9.00
CA ALA A 27 -2.43 1.32 8.98
C ALA A 27 -2.67 2.08 10.29
N LYS A 28 -3.93 2.12 10.75
CA LYS A 28 -4.32 2.78 11.99
C LYS A 28 -3.62 2.20 13.22
N THR A 29 -3.46 0.87 13.28
CA THR A 29 -2.71 0.21 14.36
C THR A 29 -1.22 0.57 14.33
N GLY A 30 -0.64 0.83 13.16
CA GLY A 30 0.70 1.41 13.02
C GLY A 30 0.76 2.93 13.25
N GLY A 31 -0.37 3.55 13.60
CA GLY A 31 -0.51 5.00 13.79
C GLY A 31 -0.39 5.80 12.50
N VAL A 32 -0.70 5.19 11.36
CA VAL A 32 -0.80 5.90 10.08
C VAL A 32 -2.26 6.00 9.70
N GLU A 33 -2.72 7.20 9.35
CA GLU A 33 -4.11 7.42 8.95
C GLU A 33 -4.18 7.70 7.45
N PHE A 34 -5.01 6.93 6.75
CA PHE A 34 -5.31 7.10 5.34
C PHE A 34 -6.81 7.09 5.14
N SER A 35 -7.29 7.79 4.11
CA SER A 35 -8.70 7.72 3.75
C SER A 35 -9.03 6.34 3.17
N ILE A 36 -10.22 5.84 3.50
CA ILE A 36 -10.78 4.65 2.84
C ILE A 36 -10.96 4.90 1.34
N TYR A 37 -11.23 6.14 0.94
CA TYR A 37 -11.30 6.55 -0.46
C TYR A 37 -9.95 6.35 -1.18
N ASP A 38 -8.84 6.75 -0.57
CA ASP A 38 -7.51 6.59 -1.17
C ASP A 38 -7.14 5.12 -1.35
N LEU A 39 -7.48 4.29 -0.35
CA LEU A 39 -7.35 2.84 -0.43
C LEU A 39 -8.21 2.25 -1.54
N GLU A 40 -9.46 2.70 -1.68
CA GLU A 40 -10.36 2.26 -2.76
C GLU A 40 -9.79 2.60 -4.14
N VAL A 41 -9.37 3.84 -4.35
CA VAL A 41 -8.78 4.29 -5.61
C VAL A 41 -7.53 3.47 -5.93
N HIS A 42 -6.64 3.27 -4.95
CA HIS A 42 -5.43 2.47 -5.15
C HIS A 42 -5.74 1.01 -5.51
N TYR A 43 -6.73 0.41 -4.84
CA TYR A 43 -7.20 -0.95 -5.16
C TYR A 43 -7.77 -1.04 -6.58
N LEU A 44 -8.57 -0.05 -7.00
CA LEU A 44 -9.13 0.02 -8.36
C LEU A 44 -8.05 0.22 -9.43
N CYS A 45 -6.95 0.88 -9.11
CA CYS A 45 -5.77 0.98 -9.97
C CYS A 45 -4.99 -0.35 -10.07
N GLY A 46 -5.40 -1.38 -9.34
CA GLY A 46 -4.75 -2.70 -9.34
C GLY A 46 -3.60 -2.82 -8.34
N GLY A 47 -3.53 -1.90 -7.37
CA GLY A 47 -2.53 -1.95 -6.29
C GLY A 47 -2.94 -2.87 -5.13
N ASP A 48 -1.94 -3.34 -4.38
CA ASP A 48 -2.13 -4.18 -3.19
C ASP A 48 -2.21 -3.31 -1.94
N VAL A 49 -3.44 -3.00 -1.51
CA VAL A 49 -3.69 -2.12 -0.35
C VAL A 49 -3.24 -2.71 0.98
N ILE A 50 -3.23 -4.05 1.12
CA ILE A 50 -2.81 -4.69 2.39
C ILE A 50 -1.30 -4.60 2.49
N GLU A 51 -0.61 -4.99 1.42
CA GLU A 51 0.85 -4.93 1.36
C GLU A 51 1.36 -3.48 1.48
N LEU A 52 0.69 -2.53 0.82
CA LEU A 52 0.99 -1.12 0.92
C LEU A 52 0.85 -0.61 2.37
N ALA A 53 -0.24 -0.95 3.05
CA ALA A 53 -0.43 -0.56 4.44
C ALA A 53 0.66 -1.16 5.35
N GLU A 54 0.99 -2.44 5.18
CA GLU A 54 2.09 -3.09 5.91
C GLU A 54 3.43 -2.40 5.67
N ALA A 55 3.75 -2.10 4.41
CA ALA A 55 4.97 -1.41 4.02
C ALA A 55 5.07 -0.03 4.67
N ILE A 56 4.00 0.76 4.69
CA ILE A 56 4.04 2.10 5.28
C ILE A 56 4.18 2.02 6.81
N VAL A 57 3.58 1.02 7.46
CA VAL A 57 3.78 0.79 8.90
C VAL A 57 5.24 0.41 9.21
N ILE A 58 5.88 -0.43 8.38
CA ILE A 58 7.30 -0.76 8.51
C ILE A 58 8.16 0.49 8.28
N ALA A 59 7.86 1.27 7.25
CA ALA A 59 8.55 2.52 6.92
C ALA A 59 8.51 3.51 8.09
N LYS A 60 7.33 3.67 8.71
CA LYS A 60 7.17 4.52 9.88
C LYS A 60 8.03 4.07 11.06
N ARG A 61 8.09 2.76 11.33
CA ARG A 61 8.94 2.20 12.41
C ARG A 61 10.44 2.47 12.17
N ARG A 62 10.84 2.62 10.90
CA ARG A 62 12.22 2.96 10.50
C ARG A 62 12.46 4.47 10.39
N GLY A 63 11.46 5.32 10.64
CA GLY A 63 11.57 6.77 10.47
C GLY A 63 11.64 7.24 9.02
N LEU A 64 11.19 6.41 8.07
CA LEU A 64 11.11 6.78 6.66
C LEU A 64 9.86 7.63 6.36
N SER A 65 9.85 8.28 5.20
CA SER A 65 8.65 8.98 4.72
C SER A 65 7.45 8.04 4.63
N THR A 66 6.31 8.45 5.18
CA THR A 66 5.02 7.74 5.10
C THR A 66 4.07 8.39 4.09
N GLU A 67 4.59 9.20 3.17
CA GLU A 67 3.80 9.87 2.13
C GLU A 67 3.08 8.87 1.23
N TRP A 68 1.74 8.94 1.22
CA TRP A 68 0.89 8.04 0.46
C TRP A 68 1.26 7.96 -1.03
N HIS A 69 1.48 9.11 -1.69
CA HIS A 69 1.80 9.16 -3.12
C HIS A 69 3.14 8.49 -3.47
N VAL A 70 4.11 8.47 -2.55
CA VAL A 70 5.41 7.81 -2.78
C VAL A 70 5.22 6.30 -2.77
N TRP A 71 4.54 5.78 -1.75
CA TRP A 71 4.34 4.34 -1.59
C TRP A 71 3.41 3.76 -2.64
N THR A 72 2.36 4.48 -3.03
CA THR A 72 1.47 4.09 -4.13
C THR A 72 2.22 4.06 -5.46
N ALA A 73 3.07 5.05 -5.74
CA ALA A 73 3.91 5.04 -6.95
C ALA A 73 4.87 3.85 -6.98
N ILE A 74 5.46 3.48 -5.84
CA ILE A 74 6.33 2.29 -5.72
C ILE A 74 5.54 1.01 -6.01
N ASP A 75 4.34 0.87 -5.44
CA ASP A 75 3.49 -0.31 -5.64
C ASP A 75 3.06 -0.47 -7.10
N LEU A 76 2.58 0.63 -7.71
CA LEU A 76 2.13 0.67 -9.10
C LEU A 76 3.27 0.51 -10.11
N ALA A 77 4.50 0.90 -9.74
CA ALA A 77 5.70 0.62 -10.54
C ALA A 77 6.13 -0.87 -10.50
N GLY A 78 5.46 -1.69 -9.69
CA GLY A 78 5.68 -3.14 -9.63
C GLY A 78 6.80 -3.58 -8.70
N TYR A 79 7.23 -2.71 -7.76
CA TYR A 79 8.20 -3.08 -6.73
C TYR A 79 7.52 -3.79 -5.55
N ASP A 80 8.25 -4.62 -4.81
CA ASP A 80 7.76 -5.20 -3.56
C ASP A 80 7.82 -4.13 -2.47
N THR A 81 6.67 -3.56 -2.10
CA THR A 81 6.60 -2.44 -1.17
C THR A 81 7.09 -2.82 0.23
N ARG A 82 6.83 -4.06 0.69
CA ARG A 82 7.34 -4.55 1.98
C ARG A 82 8.85 -4.69 1.96
N HIS A 83 9.41 -5.21 0.86
CA HIS A 83 10.85 -5.31 0.71
C HIS A 83 11.50 -3.93 0.68
N VAL A 84 10.94 -3.01 -0.12
CA VAL A 84 11.36 -1.60 -0.16
C VAL A 84 11.32 -0.98 1.24
N ALA A 85 10.23 -1.13 1.97
CA ALA A 85 10.10 -0.64 3.35
C ALA A 85 11.10 -1.26 4.31
N SER A 86 11.62 -2.45 4.02
CA SER A 86 12.59 -3.14 4.88
C SER A 86 14.04 -2.73 4.59
N ILE A 87 14.39 -2.47 3.32
CA ILE A 87 15.80 -2.26 2.92
C ILE A 87 16.13 -0.89 2.33
N ALA A 88 15.15 -0.11 1.87
CA ALA A 88 15.43 1.18 1.26
C ALA A 88 15.82 2.21 2.34
N ASP A 89 16.74 3.11 1.99
CA ASP A 89 17.12 4.26 2.82
C ASP A 89 16.19 5.45 2.57
N ASP A 90 15.77 5.66 1.33
CA ASP A 90 14.78 6.67 0.95
C ASP A 90 13.79 6.09 -0.06
N PRO A 91 12.50 5.94 0.31
CA PRO A 91 11.46 5.47 -0.60
C PRO A 91 11.35 6.30 -1.90
N ARG A 92 11.64 7.61 -1.86
CA ARG A 92 11.50 8.49 -3.03
C ARG A 92 12.50 8.18 -4.14
N ARG A 93 13.61 7.52 -3.81
CA ARG A 93 14.68 7.16 -4.76
C ARG A 93 14.46 5.80 -5.42
N VAL A 94 13.45 5.05 -5.00
CA VAL A 94 13.19 3.69 -5.51
C VAL A 94 12.67 3.74 -6.94
N VAL A 95 11.75 4.67 -7.22
CA VAL A 95 11.20 4.87 -8.56
C VAL A 95 12.20 5.68 -9.40
N GLY A 96 12.76 5.06 -10.44
CA GLY A 96 13.71 5.71 -11.35
C GLY A 96 15.16 5.81 -10.85
N GLY A 97 15.47 5.26 -9.67
CA GLY A 97 16.84 5.18 -9.15
C GLY A 97 17.71 4.12 -9.85
N PRO A 98 19.05 4.25 -9.77
CA PRO A 98 20.00 3.34 -10.41
C PRO A 98 19.85 1.88 -9.95
N ASP A 99 19.46 1.65 -8.69
CA ASP A 99 19.28 0.31 -8.10
C ASP A 99 17.83 -0.19 -8.11
N SER A 100 16.97 0.39 -8.93
CA SER A 100 15.53 0.06 -8.96
C SER A 100 15.23 -1.45 -9.17
N ALA A 101 16.10 -2.17 -9.88
CA ALA A 101 15.96 -3.61 -10.11
C ALA A 101 16.01 -4.45 -8.82
N ARG A 102 16.74 -3.99 -7.78
CA ARG A 102 16.88 -4.69 -6.50
C ARG A 102 15.56 -4.84 -5.77
N TYR A 103 14.66 -3.87 -5.94
CA TYR A 103 13.41 -3.78 -5.20
C TYR A 103 12.24 -4.57 -5.81
N ARG A 104 12.43 -5.18 -6.99
CA ARG A 104 11.37 -5.99 -7.65
C ARG A 104 11.26 -7.40 -7.09
N ARG A 105 12.31 -7.92 -6.45
CA ARG A 105 12.32 -9.31 -5.97
C ARG A 105 11.71 -9.42 -4.58
N ARG A 106 10.72 -10.29 -4.46
CA ARG A 106 10.20 -10.78 -3.18
C ARG A 106 11.26 -11.64 -2.48
N PRO A 107 11.62 -11.35 -1.22
CA PRO A 107 12.50 -12.23 -0.44
C PRO A 107 11.89 -13.59 -0.14
N ASP A 108 10.55 -13.68 -0.04
CA ASP A 108 9.79 -14.87 0.35
C ASP A 108 9.35 -15.74 -0.84
N GLY A 109 9.59 -15.29 -2.08
CA GLY A 109 9.23 -16.02 -3.31
C GLY A 109 7.72 -16.20 -3.52
N LEU A 110 6.88 -15.63 -2.67
CA LEU A 110 5.42 -15.75 -2.78
C LEU A 110 4.90 -14.79 -3.88
N PRO A 111 3.84 -15.18 -4.61
CA PRO A 111 3.16 -14.24 -5.49
C PRO A 111 2.54 -13.09 -4.66
N ARG A 112 2.30 -11.93 -5.29
CA ARG A 112 1.59 -10.81 -4.64
C ARG A 112 0.32 -11.31 -3.95
N ARG A 113 0.04 -10.85 -2.72
CA ARG A 113 -1.16 -11.25 -1.98
C ARG A 113 -2.36 -10.56 -2.64
N THR A 114 -2.94 -11.28 -3.60
CA THR A 114 -4.22 -11.07 -4.29
C THR A 114 -4.17 -10.42 -5.67
N ARG A 115 -4.71 -11.17 -6.62
CA ARG A 115 -5.90 -10.76 -7.38
C ARG A 115 -7.14 -11.16 -6.59
#